data_AF-A0A7V1IGZ6-F1
#
_entry.id   AF-A0A7V1IGZ6-F1
#
_cell.length_a   1.000
_cell.length_b   1.000
_cell.length_c   1.000
_cell.angle_alpha   90.00
_cell.angle_beta   90.00
_cell.angle_gamma   90.00
#
_symmetry.space_group_name_H-M   'P 1'
#
loop_
_entity.id
_entity.type
_entity.pdbx_description
1 polymer ?
#
loop_
_entity_poly.entity_id
_entity_poly.type
_entity_poly.pdbx_seq_one_letter_code
_entity_poly.pdbx_strand_id
1 'polypeptide(L)'
;MAYFVNRPGGRIEIRESRSTERGPRSRQLARFSGALTPAILARAARRATRPLDAAALVRRARVLGIPVDVQPVETEARALLARLRRDDPIDPVMAELLRRALDPVAKAPVPEPLAEVSEWIGATPSERGAALRELLDLFGRIVESRPSRRSRPRQVFPRFSSAGTAMAS
;
A
#
# COMPACT_ATOMS: atom_id res chain seq x y z
N MET A 1 -11.91 -19.56 16.99
CA MET A 1 -10.90 -18.62 16.43
C MET A 1 -11.02 -18.63 14.91
N ALA A 2 -11.00 -17.46 14.27
CA ALA A 2 -11.00 -17.35 12.81
C ALA A 2 -9.57 -17.25 12.25
N TYR A 3 -9.29 -17.86 11.11
CA TYR A 3 -7.96 -17.91 10.49
C TYR A 3 -8.03 -18.10 8.97
N PHE A 4 -6.93 -17.81 8.27
CA PHE A 4 -6.81 -17.99 6.82
C PHE A 4 -6.22 -19.35 6.46
N VAL A 5 -6.65 -19.90 5.32
CA VAL A 5 -6.06 -21.07 4.67
C VAL A 5 -5.87 -20.78 3.19
N ASN A 6 -4.65 -20.95 2.70
CA ASN A 6 -4.34 -20.88 1.28
C ASN A 6 -4.75 -22.18 0.59
N ARG A 7 -5.30 -22.07 -0.61
CA ARG A 7 -5.72 -23.18 -1.47
C ARG A 7 -5.04 -23.07 -2.84
N PRO A 8 -4.94 -24.20 -3.57
CA PRO A 8 -4.47 -24.19 -4.96
C PRO A 8 -5.24 -23.17 -5.82
N GLY A 9 -4.53 -22.55 -6.76
CA GLY A 9 -5.10 -21.56 -7.68
C GLY A 9 -5.33 -20.18 -7.05
N GLY A 10 -4.54 -19.77 -6.04
CA GLY A 10 -4.60 -18.43 -5.45
C GLY A 10 -5.87 -18.14 -4.64
N ARG A 11 -6.59 -19.19 -4.24
CA ARG A 11 -7.83 -19.06 -3.46
C ARG A 11 -7.52 -19.07 -1.97
N ILE A 12 -8.23 -18.23 -1.22
CA ILE A 12 -8.05 -18.08 0.21
C ILE A 12 -9.39 -18.36 0.90
N GLU A 13 -9.35 -19.09 2.00
CA GLU A 13 -10.50 -19.37 2.86
C GLU A 13 -10.33 -18.69 4.22
N ILE A 14 -11.41 -18.10 4.73
CA ILE A 14 -11.55 -17.73 6.14
C ILE A 14 -12.27 -18.88 6.82
N ARG A 15 -11.65 -19.50 7.83
CA ARG A 15 -12.21 -20.63 8.59
C ARG A 15 -12.32 -20.31 10.06
N GLU A 16 -13.33 -20.85 10.72
CA GLU A 16 -13.53 -20.80 12.16
C GLU A 16 -13.25 -22.19 12.76
N SER A 17 -12.30 -22.26 13.69
CA SER A 17 -12.10 -23.43 14.54
C SER A 17 -12.97 -23.32 15.80
N ARG A 18 -13.71 -24.39 16.09
CA ARG A 18 -14.56 -24.58 17.28
C ARG A 18 -14.24 -25.90 17.97
N SER A 19 -14.25 -25.89 19.30
CA SER A 19 -14.24 -27.13 20.08
C SER A 19 -15.68 -27.66 20.18
N THR A 20 -15.87 -28.96 19.97
CA THR A 20 -17.15 -29.64 20.11
C THR A 20 -16.95 -30.89 20.98
N GLU A 21 -18.02 -31.50 21.48
CA GLU A 21 -17.95 -32.75 22.26
C GLU A 21 -17.23 -33.88 21.51
N ARG A 22 -17.28 -33.88 20.17
CA ARG A 22 -16.59 -34.84 19.29
C ARG A 22 -15.20 -34.36 18.84
N GLY A 23 -14.62 -33.37 19.54
CA GLY A 23 -13.31 -32.78 19.26
C GLY A 23 -13.35 -31.49 18.43
N PRO A 24 -12.18 -30.94 18.06
CA PRO A 24 -12.09 -29.72 17.27
C PRO A 24 -12.67 -29.92 15.86
N ARG A 25 -13.43 -28.92 15.41
CA ARG A 25 -14.04 -28.89 14.07
C ARG A 25 -13.79 -27.52 13.45
N SER A 26 -13.52 -27.51 12.15
CA SER A 26 -13.25 -26.28 11.39
C SER A 26 -14.29 -26.06 10.31
N ARG A 27 -14.94 -24.90 10.33
CA ARG A 27 -15.98 -24.49 9.38
C ARG A 27 -15.45 -23.38 8.48
N GLN A 28 -15.74 -23.42 7.18
CA GLN A 28 -15.46 -22.32 6.28
C GLN A 28 -16.51 -21.20 6.45
N LEU A 29 -16.05 -19.97 6.68
CA LEU A 29 -16.87 -18.77 6.75
C LEU A 29 -16.98 -18.09 5.39
N ALA A 30 -15.85 -17.86 4.74
CA ALA A 30 -15.79 -17.22 3.42
C ALA A 30 -14.67 -17.83 2.57
N ARG A 31 -14.80 -17.69 1.25
CA ARG A 31 -13.77 -18.02 0.26
C ARG A 31 -13.70 -16.89 -0.75
N PHE A 32 -12.49 -16.54 -1.15
CA PHE A 32 -12.24 -15.47 -2.12
C PHE A 32 -10.93 -15.71 -2.87
N SER A 33 -10.70 -14.90 -3.90
CA SER A 33 -9.45 -14.79 -4.66
C SER A 33 -9.09 -13.32 -4.76
N GLY A 34 -7.80 -12.99 -4.67
CA GLY A 34 -7.33 -11.61 -4.68
C GLY A 34 -7.39 -10.95 -3.29
N ALA A 35 -7.88 -9.72 -3.22
CA ALA A 35 -7.81 -8.90 -2.01
C ALA A 35 -8.88 -9.24 -0.97
N LEU A 36 -8.52 -9.13 0.31
CA LEU A 36 -9.43 -9.13 1.44
C LEU A 36 -10.17 -7.79 1.50
N THR A 37 -11.48 -7.82 1.22
CA THR A 37 -12.36 -6.63 1.20
C THR A 37 -13.32 -6.59 2.40
N PRO A 38 -13.90 -5.41 2.72
CA PRO A 38 -14.96 -5.28 3.72
C PRO A 38 -16.13 -6.22 3.46
N ALA A 39 -16.51 -6.44 2.19
CA ALA A 39 -17.59 -7.34 1.83
C ALA A 39 -17.28 -8.81 2.19
N ILE A 40 -16.03 -9.24 2.03
CA ILE A 40 -15.59 -10.58 2.43
C ILE A 40 -15.59 -10.73 3.96
N LEU A 41 -15.11 -9.71 4.68
CA LEU A 41 -15.14 -9.69 6.15
C LEU A 41 -16.58 -9.72 6.69
N ALA A 42 -17.48 -8.91 6.10
CA ALA A 42 -18.91 -8.91 6.45
C ALA A 42 -19.56 -10.26 6.16
N ARG A 43 -19.25 -10.90 5.02
CA ARG A 43 -19.74 -12.25 4.70
C ARG A 43 -19.24 -13.29 5.71
N ALA A 44 -17.97 -13.20 6.11
CA ALA A 44 -17.40 -14.09 7.11
C ALA A 44 -18.06 -13.88 8.48
N ALA A 45 -18.27 -12.63 8.89
CA ALA A 45 -18.89 -12.26 10.16
C ALA A 45 -20.33 -12.79 10.27
N ARG A 46 -21.14 -12.64 9.22
CA ARG A 46 -22.52 -13.19 9.18
C ARG A 46 -22.60 -14.70 9.34
N ARG A 47 -21.54 -15.44 9.01
CA ARG A 47 -21.48 -16.91 9.09
C ARG A 47 -20.74 -17.41 10.31
N ALA A 48 -20.02 -16.52 11.00
CA ALA A 48 -19.26 -16.85 12.19
C ALA A 48 -20.23 -17.17 13.33
N THR A 49 -19.87 -18.18 14.13
CA THR A 49 -20.65 -18.54 15.31
C THR A 49 -20.26 -17.66 16.49
N ARG A 50 -19.00 -17.25 16.56
CA ARG A 50 -18.46 -16.31 17.56
C ARG A 50 -18.23 -14.93 16.92
N PRO A 51 -18.18 -13.86 17.75
CA PRO A 51 -17.78 -12.54 17.27
C PRO A 51 -16.46 -12.61 16.47
N LEU A 52 -16.50 -12.07 15.25
CA LEU A 52 -15.35 -12.04 14.35
C LEU A 52 -14.53 -10.77 14.60
N ASP A 53 -13.28 -10.91 15.05
CA ASP A 53 -12.35 -9.78 15.11
C ASP A 53 -11.81 -9.48 13.70
N ALA A 54 -12.49 -8.57 13.00
CA ALA A 54 -12.10 -8.13 11.67
C ALA A 54 -10.72 -7.46 11.66
N ALA A 55 -10.37 -6.70 12.70
CA ALA A 55 -9.09 -6.01 12.78
C ALA A 55 -7.93 -7.00 12.93
N ALA A 56 -8.10 -8.04 13.73
CA ALA A 56 -7.12 -9.13 13.84
C ALA A 56 -6.93 -9.88 12.52
N LEU A 57 -8.01 -10.15 11.79
CA LEU A 57 -7.91 -10.77 10.46
C LEU A 57 -7.19 -9.87 9.46
N VAL A 58 -7.43 -8.56 9.47
CA VAL A 58 -6.70 -7.62 8.62
C VAL A 58 -5.21 -7.59 8.93
N ARG A 59 -4.84 -7.49 10.22
CA ARG A 59 -3.44 -7.58 10.64
C ARG A 59 -2.81 -8.89 10.18
N ARG A 60 -3.51 -10.01 10.34
CA ARG A 60 -3.01 -11.33 9.94
C ARG A 60 -2.89 -11.47 8.43
N ALA A 61 -3.81 -10.92 7.65
CA ALA A 61 -3.77 -10.92 6.19
C ALA A 61 -2.52 -10.21 5.67
N ARG A 62 -2.18 -9.05 6.24
CA ARG A 62 -0.95 -8.31 5.91
C ARG A 62 0.31 -9.15 6.21
N VAL A 63 0.37 -9.79 7.38
CA VAL A 63 1.49 -10.68 7.75
C VAL A 63 1.63 -11.85 6.78
N LEU A 64 0.52 -12.37 6.24
CA LEU A 64 0.50 -13.48 5.28
C LEU A 64 0.69 -13.03 3.82
N GLY A 65 0.92 -11.73 3.56
CA GLY A 65 1.04 -11.20 2.20
C GLY A 65 -0.25 -11.25 1.39
N ILE A 66 -1.41 -11.43 2.04
CA ILE A 66 -2.71 -11.38 1.39
C ILE A 66 -3.02 -9.90 1.09
N PRO A 67 -3.28 -9.51 -0.17
CA PRO A 67 -3.65 -8.13 -0.47
C PRO A 67 -4.87 -7.73 0.36
N VAL A 68 -4.85 -6.54 0.95
CA VAL A 68 -5.98 -6.05 1.75
C VAL A 68 -6.48 -4.75 1.14
N ASP A 69 -7.74 -4.77 0.73
CA ASP A 69 -8.46 -3.61 0.22
C ASP A 69 -9.56 -3.25 1.23
N VAL A 70 -9.15 -2.70 2.37
CA VAL A 70 -10.02 -2.34 3.51
C VAL A 70 -10.49 -0.90 3.48
N GLN A 71 -10.09 -0.13 2.48
CA GLN A 71 -10.59 1.22 2.34
C GLN A 71 -12.01 1.12 1.75
N PRO A 72 -13.08 1.52 2.45
CA PRO A 72 -14.23 2.00 1.71
C PRO A 72 -13.67 3.05 0.75
N VAL A 73 -14.08 3.03 -0.51
CA VAL A 73 -13.69 4.11 -1.41
C VAL A 73 -14.32 5.36 -0.82
N GLU A 74 -13.55 6.14 -0.08
CA GLU A 74 -13.93 7.43 0.48
C GLU A 74 -14.00 8.44 -0.66
N THR A 75 -14.73 8.11 -1.73
CA THR A 75 -14.84 8.91 -2.95
C THR A 75 -15.32 10.30 -2.60
N GLU A 76 -16.30 10.40 -1.71
CA GLU A 76 -16.89 11.66 -1.28
C GLU A 76 -15.92 12.49 -0.42
N ALA A 77 -15.24 11.86 0.55
CA ALA A 77 -14.23 12.55 1.36
C ALA A 77 -13.05 13.01 0.49
N ARG A 78 -12.58 12.17 -0.44
CA ARG A 78 -11.53 12.54 -1.40
C ARG A 78 -11.98 13.63 -2.37
N ALA A 79 -13.22 13.59 -2.84
CA ALA A 79 -13.78 14.64 -3.69
C ALA A 79 -13.91 15.96 -2.93
N LEU A 80 -14.33 15.93 -1.67
CA LEU A 80 -14.38 17.10 -0.80
C LEU A 80 -12.98 17.69 -0.58
N LEU A 81 -11.99 16.85 -0.25
CA LEU A 81 -10.60 17.28 -0.10
C LEU A 81 -10.03 17.87 -1.41
N ALA A 82 -10.36 17.27 -2.55
CA ALA A 82 -9.97 17.80 -3.86
C ALA A 82 -10.59 19.17 -4.14
N ARG A 83 -11.87 19.37 -3.81
CA ARG A 83 -12.56 20.67 -3.93
C ARG A 83 -11.92 21.73 -3.02
N LEU A 84 -11.71 21.38 -1.75
CA LEU A 84 -11.04 22.25 -0.77
C LEU A 84 -9.65 22.69 -1.26
N ARG A 85 -8.89 21.78 -1.87
CA ARG A 85 -7.55 22.08 -2.41
C ARG A 85 -7.56 23.03 -3.62
N ARG A 86 -8.63 23.02 -4.41
CA ARG A 86 -8.78 23.92 -5.57
C ARG A 86 -9.37 25.28 -5.21
N ASP A 87 -9.57 25.55 -3.92
CA ASP A 87 -10.30 26.71 -3.42
C ASP A 87 -11.72 26.80 -4.02
N ASP A 88 -12.32 25.65 -4.38
CA ASP A 88 -13.69 25.61 -4.88
C ASP A 88 -14.64 26.10 -3.78
N PRO A 89 -15.67 26.91 -4.12
CA PRO A 89 -16.62 27.38 -3.12
C PRO A 89 -17.38 26.20 -2.50
N ILE A 90 -17.52 26.29 -1.18
CA ILE A 90 -18.29 25.36 -0.35
C ILE A 90 -19.44 26.15 0.27
N ASP A 91 -20.60 25.53 0.32
CA ASP A 91 -21.76 26.08 1.02
C ASP A 91 -21.40 26.50 2.46
N PRO A 92 -21.73 27.73 2.92
CA PRO A 92 -21.34 28.21 4.23
C PRO A 92 -21.84 27.36 5.40
N VAL A 93 -23.02 26.73 5.27
CA VAL A 93 -23.57 25.84 6.30
C VAL A 93 -22.71 24.58 6.37
N MET A 94 -22.33 24.02 5.22
CA MET A 94 -21.41 22.88 5.15
C MET A 94 -20.04 23.20 5.76
N ALA A 95 -19.49 24.39 5.49
CA ALA A 95 -18.22 24.83 6.05
C ALA A 95 -18.25 24.89 7.59
N GLU A 96 -19.33 25.42 8.17
CA GLU A 96 -19.52 25.47 9.62
C GLU A 96 -19.68 24.08 10.23
N LEU A 97 -20.44 23.19 9.58
CA LEU A 97 -20.57 21.79 10.01
C LEU A 97 -19.22 21.06 10.00
N LEU A 98 -18.41 21.27 8.95
CA LEU A 98 -17.07 20.70 8.86
C LEU A 98 -16.16 21.24 9.96
N ARG A 99 -16.17 22.55 10.24
CA ARG A 99 -15.39 23.13 11.36
C ARG A 99 -15.76 22.49 12.70
N ARG A 100 -17.07 22.37 12.99
CA ARG A 100 -17.53 21.74 14.24
C ARG A 100 -17.14 20.26 14.34
N ALA A 101 -17.24 19.52 13.23
CA ALA A 101 -16.87 18.12 13.19
C ALA A 101 -15.36 17.89 13.39
N LEU A 102 -14.53 18.83 12.91
CA LEU A 102 -13.08 18.75 12.97
C LEU A 102 -12.48 19.38 14.24
N ASP A 103 -13.24 20.18 15.00
CA ASP A 103 -12.78 20.82 16.23
C ASP A 103 -12.12 19.87 17.24
N PRO A 104 -12.62 18.64 17.46
CA PRO A 104 -11.96 17.67 18.35
C PRO A 104 -10.62 17.14 17.81
N VAL A 105 -10.42 17.18 16.48
CA VAL A 105 -9.28 16.59 15.77
C VAL A 105 -8.21 17.63 15.44
N ALA A 106 -8.58 18.92 15.42
CA ALA A 106 -7.70 20.04 15.06
C ALA A 106 -6.44 20.17 15.92
N LYS A 107 -6.37 19.47 17.06
CA LYS A 107 -5.23 19.50 18.00
C LYS A 107 -4.18 18.41 17.76
N ALA A 108 -4.43 17.46 16.86
CA ALA A 108 -3.46 16.41 16.55
C ALA A 108 -2.44 16.90 15.52
N PRO A 109 -1.12 16.82 15.77
CA PRO A 109 -0.12 17.14 14.77
C PRO A 109 -0.24 16.14 13.60
N VAL A 110 -0.19 16.66 12.37
CA VAL A 110 -0.07 15.81 11.18
C VAL A 110 1.33 15.19 11.22
N PRO A 111 1.46 13.85 11.18
CA PRO A 111 2.77 13.20 11.09
C PRO A 111 3.57 13.75 9.90
N GLU A 112 4.86 14.06 10.07
CA GLU A 112 5.72 14.61 9.00
C GLU A 112 5.63 13.84 7.67
N PRO A 113 5.60 12.48 7.64
CA PRO A 113 5.46 11.75 6.38
C PRO A 113 4.14 12.01 5.65
N LEU A 114 3.10 12.46 6.35
CA LEU A 114 1.81 12.83 5.76
C LEU A 114 1.77 14.29 5.31
N ALA A 115 2.63 15.16 5.87
CA ALA A 115 2.75 16.53 5.42
C ALA A 115 3.26 16.59 3.97
N GLU A 116 4.28 15.79 3.64
CA GLU A 116 4.81 15.66 2.27
C GLU A 116 3.78 15.07 1.29
N VAL A 117 2.91 14.18 1.76
CA VAL A 117 1.89 13.52 0.93
C VAL A 117 0.61 14.37 0.82
N SER A 118 0.46 15.41 1.66
CA SER A 118 -0.71 16.29 1.65
C SER A 118 -0.97 16.92 0.29
N GLU A 119 0.10 17.16 -0.48
CA GLU A 119 0.01 17.67 -1.85
C GLU A 119 -0.77 16.75 -2.79
N TRP A 120 -0.73 15.44 -2.54
CA TRP A 120 -1.33 14.41 -3.38
C TRP A 120 -2.70 13.94 -2.90
N ILE A 121 -3.19 14.48 -1.78
CA ILE A 121 -4.52 14.14 -1.25
C ILE A 121 -5.59 14.68 -2.20
N GLY A 122 -6.46 13.79 -2.68
CA GLY A 122 -7.52 14.13 -3.63
C GLY A 122 -7.09 14.17 -5.10
N ALA A 123 -5.78 14.07 -5.39
CA ALA A 123 -5.29 13.99 -6.77
C ALA A 123 -5.77 12.70 -7.46
N THR A 124 -6.27 12.85 -8.68
CA THR A 124 -6.68 11.75 -9.54
C THR A 124 -5.48 10.90 -9.97
N PRO A 125 -5.68 9.64 -10.36
CA PRO A 125 -4.61 8.83 -10.98
C PRO A 125 -3.97 9.50 -12.20
N SER A 126 -4.77 10.21 -13.00
CA SER A 126 -4.30 10.91 -14.20
C SER A 126 -3.36 12.08 -13.87
N GLU A 127 -3.73 12.91 -12.88
CA GLU A 127 -2.90 14.04 -12.42
C GLU A 127 -1.57 13.55 -11.83
N ARG A 128 -1.60 12.48 -11.00
CA ARG A 128 -0.39 11.85 -10.47
C ARG A 128 0.50 11.30 -11.59
N GLY A 129 -0.09 10.66 -12.58
CA GLY A 129 0.63 10.13 -13.73
C GLY A 129 1.25 11.23 -14.60
N ALA A 130 0.59 12.37 -14.74
CA ALA A 130 1.12 13.52 -15.46
C ALA A 130 2.35 14.11 -14.75
N ALA A 131 2.25 14.37 -13.44
CA ALA A 131 3.37 14.89 -12.67
C ALA A 131 4.58 13.94 -12.64
N LEU A 132 4.36 12.62 -12.57
CA LEU A 132 5.45 11.65 -12.68
C LEU A 132 6.15 11.73 -14.04
N ARG A 133 5.39 11.87 -15.12
CA ARG A 133 5.97 12.04 -16.47
C ARG A 133 6.77 13.33 -16.58
N GLU A 134 6.24 14.45 -16.09
CA GLU A 134 6.96 15.73 -16.07
C GLU A 134 8.28 15.64 -15.31
N LEU A 135 8.28 14.95 -14.16
CA LEU A 135 9.50 14.71 -13.37
C LEU A 135 10.50 13.85 -14.16
N LEU A 136 10.06 12.78 -14.81
CA LEU A 136 10.94 11.93 -15.63
C LEU A 136 11.50 12.69 -16.84
N ASP A 137 10.70 13.52 -17.49
CA ASP A 137 11.12 14.36 -18.61
C ASP A 137 12.13 15.43 -18.17
N LEU A 138 11.95 15.99 -16.98
CA LEU A 138 12.92 16.91 -16.37
C LEU A 138 14.25 16.20 -16.11
N PHE A 139 14.22 14.98 -15.56
CA PHE A 139 15.44 14.17 -15.38
C PHE A 139 16.12 13.87 -16.71
N GLY A 140 15.36 13.53 -17.76
CA GLY A 140 15.88 13.36 -19.11
C GLY A 140 16.63 14.60 -19.60
N ARG A 141 16.01 15.78 -19.50
CA ARG A 141 16.63 17.06 -19.87
C ARG A 141 17.90 17.37 -19.06
N ILE A 142 17.90 17.07 -17.76
CA ILE A 142 19.10 17.24 -16.93
C ILE A 142 20.23 16.34 -17.41
N VAL A 143 19.94 15.08 -17.74
CA VAL A 143 20.94 14.14 -18.26
C VAL A 143 21.50 14.61 -19.61
N GLU A 144 20.64 15.05 -20.51
CA GLU A 144 21.03 15.56 -21.84
C GLU A 144 21.85 16.86 -21.76
N SER A 145 21.53 17.73 -20.80
CA SER A 145 22.26 19.00 -20.59
C SER A 145 23.68 18.82 -20.03
N ARG A 146 24.04 17.62 -19.54
CA ARG A 146 25.38 17.38 -18.99
C ARG A 146 26.38 17.20 -20.14
N PRO A 147 27.54 17.87 -20.08
CA PRO A 147 28.58 17.67 -21.09
C PRO A 147 28.99 16.19 -21.13
N SER A 148 29.22 15.67 -22.34
CA SER A 148 29.63 14.29 -22.57
C SER A 148 30.83 13.98 -21.67
N ARG A 149 30.61 13.11 -20.68
CA ARG A 149 31.68 12.70 -19.76
C ARG A 149 32.73 11.99 -20.63
N ARG A 150 33.89 12.62 -20.85
CA ARG A 150 35.02 11.97 -21.53
C ARG A 150 35.21 10.61 -20.88
N SER A 151 35.03 9.55 -21.67
CA SER A 151 35.23 8.17 -21.22
C SER A 151 36.55 8.12 -20.47
N ARG A 152 36.49 7.75 -19.19
CA ARG A 152 37.71 7.52 -18.41
C ARG A 152 38.51 6.47 -19.19
N PRO A 153 39.79 6.70 -19.50
CA PRO A 153 40.58 5.69 -20.20
C PRO A 153 40.46 4.39 -19.41
N ARG A 154 40.11 3.31 -20.12
CA ARG A 154 39.98 1.96 -19.57
C ARG A 154 41.25 1.72 -18.74
N GLN A 155 41.11 1.50 -17.44
CA GLN A 155 42.24 1.04 -16.63
C GLN A 155 42.67 -0.30 -17.22
N VAL A 156 43.78 -0.29 -17.94
CA VAL A 156 44.42 -1.50 -18.45
C VAL A 156 45.14 -2.09 -17.26
N PHE A 157 44.54 -3.10 -16.64
CA PHE A 157 45.20 -3.86 -15.59
C PHE A 157 46.41 -4.57 -16.20
N PRO A 158 47.59 -4.49 -15.57
CA PRO A 158 48.75 -5.24 -16.03
C PRO A 158 48.46 -6.74 -15.98
N ARG A 159 48.73 -7.43 -17.10
CA ARG A 159 48.66 -8.89 -17.16
C ARG A 159 49.94 -9.44 -16.54
N PHE A 160 49.83 -10.05 -15.37
CA PHE A 160 50.93 -10.83 -14.81
C PHE A 160 51.04 -12.14 -15.58
N SER A 161 52.12 -12.33 -16.34
CA SER A 161 52.49 -13.60 -16.95
C SER A 161 53.25 -14.43 -15.92
N SER A 162 52.66 -15.54 -15.48
CA SER A 162 53.33 -16.57 -14.68
C SER A 162 54.22 -17.42 -15.59
N ALA A 163 55.41 -16.92 -15.92
CA ALA A 163 56.47 -17.71 -16.53
C ALA A 163 57.80 -17.30 -15.92
N GLY A 164 58.37 -18.17 -15.08
CA GLY A 164 59.72 -17.97 -14.56
C GLY A 164 59.89 -18.39 -13.10
N THR A 165 59.69 -19.67 -12.79
CA THR A 165 60.44 -20.28 -11.67
C THR A 165 60.76 -21.72 -12.04
N ALA A 166 61.66 -21.87 -13.00
CA ALA A 166 62.42 -23.09 -13.18
C ALA A 166 63.67 -23.01 -12.30
N MET A 167 63.78 -24.01 -11.42
CA MET A 167 64.99 -24.57 -10.79
C MET A 167 65.83 -23.72 -9.83
N ALA A 168 65.80 -24.16 -8.56
CA ALA A 168 67.01 -24.35 -7.74
C ALA A 168 66.75 -25.46 -6.72
N SER A 169 67.14 -26.70 -7.06
CA SER A 169 67.72 -27.75 -6.21
C SER A 169 67.97 -28.99 -7.04
#